data_AF-A0A800KBK4-F1
#
_entry.id   AF-A0A800KBK4-F1
#
_cell.length_a   1.000
_cell.length_b   1.000
_cell.length_c   1.000
_cell.angle_alpha   90.00
_cell.angle_beta   90.00
_cell.angle_gamma   90.00
#
_symmetry.space_group_name_H-M   'P 1'
#
loop_
_entity.id
_entity.type
_entity.pdbx_description
1 polymer ?
#
loop_
_entity_poly.entity_id
_entity_poly.type
_entity_poly.pdbx_seq_one_letter_code
_entity_poly.pdbx_strand_id
1 'polypeptide(L)'
;MIKSIILLITMVLYSGMLFSQTIQGAWDLNAANIEYTYVVRDSASAEDATAVYDVTGSWPSSAAAAAGMGYTRALVEYDVGDTITVALVPLINETLLAMAGVDMNVDLNDDGTFTINEGSTYLTTSTENCSTFATVPAVADAGTWVGTPGFTHPDNANAYTMGWGISLSSVFPQFNAPDLVGGTYGVDYGVGTDMENWGMVTIDYTDADHGTPTDLEIYWEAHDGEASGLGVDYAGEFNGVMGVPVSPADTVTISNMDDYLYYYENDLWESLGWTGDEDGFSFPMLSGSGHPIDPTDPDTYEINPITGDTTAAGTVTANWGYVFDPMGSDDALFSGDEPLSPTGYFFTYNFLEAEVMFREVFHAHLAVDPNLEGALAAAADSVAFIYVDA
;
A
#
# COMPACT_ATOMS: atom_id res chain seq x y z
N MET A 1 1.44 -72.55 -39.24
CA MET A 1 2.52 -71.59 -38.93
C MET A 1 1.88 -70.37 -38.31
N ILE A 2 1.96 -70.27 -36.99
CA ILE A 2 1.42 -69.17 -36.21
C ILE A 2 2.47 -68.05 -36.27
N LYS A 3 2.08 -66.89 -36.82
CA LYS A 3 2.91 -65.67 -36.80
C LYS A 3 2.64 -64.96 -35.47
N SER A 4 3.66 -64.92 -34.62
CA SER A 4 3.64 -64.19 -33.36
C SER A 4 3.97 -62.72 -33.63
N ILE A 5 3.04 -61.82 -33.32
CA ILE A 5 3.30 -60.38 -33.21
C ILE A 5 3.78 -60.11 -31.79
N ILE A 6 5.00 -59.59 -31.65
CA ILE A 6 5.56 -59.12 -30.38
C ILE A 6 5.06 -57.69 -30.21
N LEU A 7 4.11 -57.50 -29.28
CA LEU A 7 3.63 -56.19 -28.86
C LEU A 7 4.55 -55.69 -27.74
N LEU A 8 5.37 -54.68 -28.01
CA LEU A 8 6.14 -53.98 -26.98
C LEU A 8 5.19 -53.03 -26.25
N ILE A 9 4.69 -53.44 -25.09
CA ILE A 9 3.96 -52.54 -24.18
C ILE A 9 5.02 -51.80 -23.37
N THR A 10 5.33 -50.56 -23.75
CA THR A 10 6.05 -49.60 -22.89
C THR A 10 5.11 -49.24 -21.74
N MET A 11 5.27 -49.94 -20.62
CA MET A 11 4.65 -49.57 -19.35
C MET A 11 5.45 -48.40 -18.78
N VAL A 12 5.00 -47.18 -19.07
CA VAL A 12 5.44 -45.98 -18.34
C VAL A 12 4.83 -46.09 -16.95
N LEU A 13 5.62 -46.59 -16.00
CA LEU A 13 5.32 -46.44 -14.58
C LEU A 13 5.46 -44.95 -14.28
N TYR A 14 4.33 -44.24 -14.19
CA TYR A 14 4.27 -43.00 -13.44
C TYR A 14 4.59 -43.37 -11.99
N SER A 15 5.85 -43.22 -11.60
CA SER A 15 6.18 -43.03 -10.20
C SER A 15 5.46 -41.75 -9.81
N GLY A 16 4.31 -41.87 -9.16
CA GLY A 16 3.76 -40.75 -8.39
C GLY A 16 4.89 -40.21 -7.51
N MET A 17 4.89 -38.90 -7.29
CA MET A 17 5.77 -38.27 -6.32
C MET A 17 5.60 -39.07 -5.03
N LEU A 18 6.61 -39.86 -4.65
CA LEU A 18 6.60 -40.54 -3.37
C LEU A 18 6.95 -39.44 -2.38
N PHE A 19 5.94 -38.76 -1.85
CA PHE A 19 6.12 -37.95 -0.67
C PHE A 19 6.66 -38.90 0.40
N SER A 20 7.89 -38.67 0.84
CA SER A 20 8.48 -39.52 1.88
C SER A 20 7.71 -39.37 3.20
N GLN A 21 6.98 -38.25 3.37
CA GLN A 21 6.26 -37.86 4.58
C GLN A 21 4.84 -37.41 4.23
N THR A 22 3.88 -37.66 5.12
CA THR A 22 2.48 -37.32 4.91
C THR A 22 2.19 -35.88 5.35
N ILE A 23 1.42 -35.14 4.56
CA ILE A 23 0.85 -33.83 4.90
C ILE A 23 -0.68 -33.92 5.05
N GLN A 24 -1.24 -35.09 4.73
CA GLN A 24 -2.67 -35.30 4.65
C GLN A 24 -3.36 -35.07 6.00
N GLY A 25 -4.37 -34.20 6.00
CA GLY A 25 -5.09 -33.82 7.20
C GLY A 25 -6.13 -32.74 6.94
N ALA A 26 -7.00 -32.54 7.93
CA ALA A 26 -7.89 -31.38 8.02
C ALA A 26 -7.21 -30.34 8.91
N TRP A 27 -6.98 -29.16 8.38
CA TRP A 27 -6.19 -28.10 8.98
C TRP A 27 -7.06 -26.88 9.26
N ASP A 28 -6.99 -26.36 10.48
CA ASP A 28 -7.61 -25.10 10.89
C ASP A 28 -6.53 -24.02 10.99
N LEU A 29 -6.81 -22.85 10.40
CA LEU A 29 -5.91 -21.71 10.47
C LEU A 29 -5.91 -21.13 11.89
N ASN A 30 -4.76 -21.14 12.56
CA ASN A 30 -4.59 -20.62 13.92
C ASN A 30 -3.77 -19.32 13.98
N ALA A 31 -3.05 -18.97 12.91
CA ALA A 31 -2.36 -17.71 12.73
C ALA A 31 -2.15 -17.41 11.24
N ALA A 32 -2.14 -16.13 10.87
CA ALA A 32 -1.74 -15.65 9.55
C ALA A 32 -0.99 -14.34 9.68
N ASN A 33 0.16 -14.21 9.01
CA ASN A 33 0.88 -12.96 8.89
C ASN A 33 0.98 -12.61 7.41
N ILE A 34 0.25 -11.57 7.00
CA ILE A 34 0.08 -11.22 5.59
C ILE A 34 0.67 -9.85 5.36
N GLU A 35 1.51 -9.72 4.35
CA GLU A 35 2.10 -8.45 3.94
C GLU A 35 1.74 -8.17 2.48
N TYR A 36 1.10 -7.03 2.23
CA TYR A 36 0.85 -6.54 0.88
C TYR A 36 1.78 -5.37 0.59
N THR A 37 2.63 -5.52 -0.42
CA THR A 37 3.52 -4.45 -0.89
C THR A 37 2.99 -3.90 -2.20
N TYR A 38 2.54 -2.64 -2.18
CA TYR A 38 2.00 -1.97 -3.36
C TYR A 38 3.11 -1.18 -4.05
N VAL A 39 3.40 -1.51 -5.30
CA VAL A 39 4.45 -0.88 -6.10
C VAL A 39 3.83 -0.23 -7.33
N VAL A 40 4.30 0.97 -7.67
CA VAL A 40 3.89 1.68 -8.87
C VAL A 40 4.42 0.97 -10.11
N ARG A 41 3.53 0.72 -11.06
CA ARG A 41 3.86 0.13 -12.35
C ARG A 41 3.62 1.11 -13.50
N ASP A 42 4.27 0.83 -14.62
CA ASP A 42 4.00 1.56 -15.85
C ASP A 42 2.58 1.25 -16.37
N SER A 43 1.99 2.23 -17.03
CA SER A 43 0.66 2.15 -17.66
C SER A 43 0.81 1.42 -18.99
N ALA A 44 0.26 0.21 -19.05
CA ALA A 44 0.35 -0.66 -20.22
C ALA A 44 -1.01 -1.21 -20.65
N SER A 45 -1.89 -1.51 -19.69
CA SER A 45 -3.22 -2.05 -19.97
C SER A 45 -4.19 -0.97 -20.44
N ALA A 46 -5.18 -1.37 -21.24
CA ALA A 46 -6.32 -0.50 -21.57
C ALA A 46 -7.09 -0.04 -20.33
N GLU A 47 -6.99 -0.78 -19.22
CA GLU A 47 -7.58 -0.44 -17.92
C GLU A 47 -6.85 0.73 -17.23
N ASP A 48 -5.65 1.08 -17.69
CA ASP A 48 -4.84 2.17 -17.15
C ASP A 48 -5.18 3.55 -17.74
N ALA A 49 -6.26 3.67 -18.52
CA ALA A 49 -6.66 4.92 -19.17
C ALA A 49 -6.88 6.09 -18.19
N THR A 50 -7.11 5.79 -16.91
CA THR A 50 -7.27 6.75 -15.82
C THR A 50 -6.18 6.59 -14.76
N ALA A 51 -5.06 5.96 -15.08
CA ALA A 51 -3.93 5.86 -14.16
C ALA A 51 -3.38 7.25 -13.83
N VAL A 52 -3.17 7.48 -12.55
CA VAL A 52 -2.71 8.74 -11.98
C VAL A 52 -1.62 8.38 -10.97
N TYR A 53 -0.48 9.07 -11.04
CA TYR A 53 0.71 8.77 -10.25
C TYR A 53 0.88 9.71 -9.04
N ASP A 54 -0.12 10.55 -8.78
CA ASP A 54 -0.12 11.52 -7.71
C ASP A 54 -1.34 11.40 -6.81
N VAL A 55 -1.10 11.51 -5.49
CA VAL A 55 -2.16 11.73 -4.50
C VAL A 55 -2.45 13.21 -4.48
N THR A 56 -3.67 13.61 -4.84
CA THR A 56 -4.03 15.02 -4.96
C THR A 56 -4.92 15.53 -3.84
N GLY A 57 -4.65 16.76 -3.42
CA GLY A 57 -5.53 17.53 -2.54
C GLY A 57 -6.40 18.44 -3.41
N SER A 58 -7.72 18.36 -3.24
CA SER A 58 -8.67 19.15 -4.01
C SER A 58 -9.59 19.99 -3.14
N TRP A 59 -9.88 21.21 -3.59
CA TRP A 59 -10.78 22.14 -2.92
C TRP A 59 -11.83 22.69 -3.89
N PRO A 60 -13.11 22.87 -3.47
CA PRO A 60 -13.69 22.46 -2.19
C PRO A 60 -13.97 20.95 -2.12
N SER A 61 -13.85 20.26 -3.27
CA SER A 61 -13.90 18.81 -3.39
C SER A 61 -13.23 18.41 -4.71
N SER A 62 -12.84 17.14 -4.82
CA SER A 62 -12.32 16.56 -6.08
C SER A 62 -13.33 16.69 -7.23
N ALA A 63 -14.63 16.53 -6.96
CA ALA A 63 -15.68 16.67 -7.97
C ALA A 63 -15.82 18.11 -8.49
N ALA A 64 -15.73 19.11 -7.60
CA ALA A 64 -15.80 20.52 -7.99
C ALA A 64 -14.55 20.95 -8.77
N ALA A 65 -13.36 20.51 -8.34
CA ALA A 65 -12.12 20.78 -9.04
C ALA A 65 -12.10 20.12 -10.44
N ALA A 66 -12.55 18.87 -10.56
CA ALA A 66 -12.69 18.17 -11.85
C ALA A 66 -13.70 18.86 -12.80
N ALA A 67 -14.70 19.56 -12.26
CA ALA A 67 -15.64 20.37 -13.03
C ALA A 67 -15.09 21.76 -13.44
N GLY A 68 -13.82 22.06 -13.13
CA GLY A 68 -13.18 23.35 -13.40
C GLY A 68 -13.61 24.47 -12.43
N MET A 69 -14.25 24.11 -11.31
CA MET A 69 -14.80 25.03 -10.32
C MET A 69 -14.01 24.98 -9.00
N GLY A 70 -12.75 24.55 -9.04
CA GLY A 70 -11.94 24.33 -7.85
C GLY A 70 -10.45 24.28 -8.14
N TYR A 71 -9.69 23.81 -7.15
CA TYR A 71 -8.24 23.70 -7.19
C TYR A 71 -7.82 22.26 -6.89
N THR A 72 -6.79 21.79 -7.56
CA THR A 72 -6.15 20.50 -7.34
C THR A 72 -4.65 20.70 -7.35
N ARG A 73 -3.95 20.12 -6.37
CA ARG A 73 -2.48 20.00 -6.37
C ARG A 73 -2.06 18.59 -6.00
N ALA A 74 -0.89 18.17 -6.44
CA ALA A 74 -0.23 17.00 -5.89
C ALA A 74 0.15 17.24 -4.42
N LEU A 75 -0.03 16.21 -3.60
CA LEU A 75 0.45 16.11 -2.22
C LEU A 75 1.65 15.18 -2.14
N VAL A 76 1.61 14.10 -2.91
CA VAL A 76 2.66 13.10 -3.09
C VAL A 76 2.64 12.67 -4.55
N GLU A 77 3.81 12.52 -5.17
CA GLU A 77 3.99 12.01 -6.52
C GLU A 77 4.81 10.72 -6.43
N TYR A 78 4.54 9.76 -7.31
CA TYR A 78 5.26 8.49 -7.37
C TYR A 78 5.82 8.24 -8.77
N ASP A 79 7.03 7.72 -8.82
CA ASP A 79 7.64 7.20 -10.04
C ASP A 79 7.40 5.69 -10.20
N VAL A 80 7.51 5.20 -11.43
CA VAL A 80 7.43 3.75 -11.70
C VAL A 80 8.53 3.01 -10.93
N GLY A 81 8.14 1.99 -10.17
CA GLY A 81 9.01 1.21 -9.29
C GLY A 81 8.99 1.68 -7.84
N ASP A 82 8.36 2.81 -7.52
CA ASP A 82 8.22 3.27 -6.13
C ASP A 82 7.24 2.40 -5.36
N THR A 83 7.55 2.13 -4.09
CA THR A 83 6.62 1.51 -3.15
C THR A 83 5.66 2.57 -2.61
N ILE A 84 4.37 2.41 -2.88
CA ILE A 84 3.32 3.31 -2.37
C ILE A 84 3.15 3.11 -0.86
N THR A 85 2.93 1.85 -0.45
CA THR A 85 2.76 1.46 0.95
C THR A 85 3.00 -0.03 1.12
N VAL A 86 3.33 -0.42 2.34
CA VAL A 86 3.31 -1.81 2.81
C VAL A 86 2.19 -1.95 3.83
N ALA A 87 1.28 -2.89 3.61
CA ALA A 87 0.17 -3.18 4.52
C ALA A 87 0.40 -4.53 5.19
N LEU A 88 0.86 -4.49 6.44
CA LEU A 88 1.06 -5.67 7.28
C LEU A 88 -0.20 -5.98 8.10
N VAL A 89 -0.65 -7.23 8.03
CA VAL A 89 -1.82 -7.74 8.78
C VAL A 89 -1.39 -8.95 9.60
N PRO A 90 -0.92 -8.73 10.85
CA PRO A 90 -0.37 -9.77 11.70
C PRO A 90 -1.45 -10.39 12.60
N LEU A 91 -2.17 -11.38 12.07
CA LEU A 91 -3.16 -12.18 12.81
C LEU A 91 -2.47 -13.38 13.49
N ILE A 92 -1.57 -13.09 14.42
CA ILE A 92 -0.62 -14.06 15.00
C ILE A 92 -1.24 -15.06 16.01
N ASN A 93 -2.56 -15.06 16.19
CA ASN A 93 -3.28 -16.01 17.03
C ASN A 93 -4.78 -16.02 16.70
N GLU A 94 -5.47 -17.05 17.21
CA GLU A 94 -6.91 -17.28 17.04
C GLU A 94 -7.78 -16.10 17.50
N THR A 95 -7.37 -15.34 18.52
CA THR A 95 -8.16 -14.19 19.00
C THR A 95 -8.17 -13.08 17.94
N LEU A 96 -7.00 -12.80 17.34
CA LEU A 96 -6.87 -11.79 16.30
C LEU A 96 -7.58 -12.22 15.01
N LEU A 97 -7.48 -13.51 14.65
CA LEU A 97 -8.23 -14.08 13.51
C LEU A 97 -9.75 -13.91 13.69
N ALA A 98 -10.27 -14.28 14.87
CA ALA A 98 -11.69 -14.15 15.18
C ALA A 98 -12.16 -12.68 15.19
N MET A 99 -11.34 -11.76 15.69
CA MET A 99 -11.63 -10.31 15.64
C MET A 99 -11.65 -9.76 14.22
N ALA A 100 -10.79 -10.28 13.33
CA ALA A 100 -10.77 -9.94 11.91
C ALA A 100 -11.88 -10.66 11.11
N GLY A 101 -12.54 -11.66 11.70
CA GLY A 101 -13.55 -12.49 11.02
C GLY A 101 -12.97 -13.53 10.07
N VAL A 102 -11.69 -13.88 10.23
CA VAL A 102 -10.99 -14.91 9.46
C VAL A 102 -11.15 -16.25 10.16
N ASP A 103 -11.65 -17.24 9.42
CA ASP A 103 -11.82 -18.62 9.86
C ASP A 103 -11.63 -19.52 8.64
N MET A 104 -10.55 -20.31 8.59
CA MET A 104 -10.23 -21.09 7.40
C MET A 104 -9.97 -22.54 7.78
N ASN A 105 -10.66 -23.44 7.09
CA ASN A 105 -10.51 -24.87 7.21
C ASN A 105 -10.13 -25.48 5.85
N VAL A 106 -9.03 -26.21 5.81
CA VAL A 106 -8.45 -26.77 4.58
C VAL A 106 -8.16 -28.24 4.75
N ASP A 107 -8.65 -29.06 3.82
CA ASP A 107 -8.23 -30.45 3.68
C ASP A 107 -7.06 -30.52 2.69
N LEU A 108 -5.90 -31.00 3.15
CA LEU A 108 -4.74 -31.30 2.30
C LEU A 108 -4.67 -32.81 2.06
N ASN A 109 -4.35 -33.22 0.84
CA ASN A 109 -4.22 -34.63 0.46
C ASN A 109 -2.85 -34.94 -0.14
N ASP A 110 -2.28 -36.10 0.20
CA ASP A 110 -0.99 -36.57 -0.32
C ASP A 110 -1.01 -36.88 -1.83
N ASP A 111 -2.16 -36.77 -2.50
CA ASP A 111 -2.26 -36.91 -3.95
C ASP A 111 -2.03 -35.58 -4.71
N GLY A 112 -1.67 -34.51 -4.00
CA GLY A 112 -1.42 -33.19 -4.59
C GLY A 112 -2.69 -32.35 -4.75
N THR A 113 -3.77 -32.68 -4.04
CA THR A 113 -5.01 -31.89 -4.03
C THR A 113 -5.25 -31.22 -2.68
N PHE A 114 -6.01 -30.12 -2.69
CA PHE A 114 -6.53 -29.52 -1.48
C PHE A 114 -7.97 -29.02 -1.66
N THR A 115 -8.70 -28.88 -0.56
CA THR A 115 -10.04 -28.28 -0.54
C THR A 115 -10.13 -27.24 0.57
N ILE A 116 -10.45 -26.00 0.23
CA ILE A 116 -10.86 -24.98 1.20
C ILE A 116 -12.36 -25.20 1.45
N ASN A 117 -12.70 -25.58 2.67
CA ASN A 117 -14.05 -26.04 3.00
C ASN A 117 -15.07 -24.90 3.04
N GLU A 118 -16.30 -25.21 2.61
CA GLU A 118 -17.41 -24.27 2.62
C GLU A 118 -17.68 -23.75 4.04
N GLY A 119 -17.86 -22.44 4.17
CA GLY A 119 -17.96 -21.75 5.45
C GLY A 119 -16.67 -21.05 5.87
N SER A 120 -15.55 -21.34 5.21
CA SER A 120 -14.29 -20.60 5.42
C SER A 120 -14.41 -19.14 4.98
N THR A 121 -13.64 -18.26 5.62
CA THR A 121 -13.46 -16.85 5.31
C THR A 121 -11.97 -16.52 5.33
N TYR A 122 -11.54 -15.65 4.41
CA TYR A 122 -10.13 -15.23 4.35
C TYR A 122 -9.99 -13.78 3.94
N LEU A 123 -8.87 -13.17 4.33
CA LEU A 123 -8.58 -11.79 4.03
C LEU A 123 -8.26 -11.61 2.54
N THR A 124 -8.81 -10.55 1.95
CA THR A 124 -8.41 -10.03 0.64
C THR A 124 -8.58 -8.51 0.62
N THR A 125 -8.24 -7.86 -0.48
CA THR A 125 -8.40 -6.41 -0.67
C THR A 125 -9.45 -6.13 -1.72
N SER A 126 -10.15 -5.00 -1.57
CA SER A 126 -11.14 -4.51 -2.52
C SER A 126 -10.92 -3.03 -2.77
N THR A 127 -11.10 -2.61 -4.01
CA THR A 127 -10.96 -1.20 -4.41
C THR A 127 -12.34 -0.66 -4.81
N GLU A 128 -12.81 0.37 -4.10
CA GLU A 128 -14.05 1.09 -4.43
C GLU A 128 -13.78 2.61 -4.38
N ASN A 129 -14.25 3.36 -5.39
CA ASN A 129 -14.09 4.83 -5.46
C ASN A 129 -12.65 5.31 -5.22
N CYS A 130 -11.66 4.66 -5.85
CA CYS A 130 -10.24 4.96 -5.68
C CYS A 130 -9.75 4.84 -4.22
N SER A 131 -10.38 3.96 -3.44
CA SER A 131 -9.95 3.58 -2.10
C SER A 131 -9.80 2.06 -2.01
N THR A 132 -8.60 1.57 -1.71
CA THR A 132 -8.36 0.15 -1.45
C THR A 132 -8.45 -0.12 0.04
N PHE A 133 -9.23 -1.13 0.42
CA PHE A 133 -9.43 -1.54 1.81
C PHE A 133 -9.49 -3.05 1.95
N ALA A 134 -9.19 -3.55 3.15
CA ALA A 134 -9.25 -4.98 3.46
C ALA A 134 -10.71 -5.45 3.63
N THR A 135 -11.01 -6.64 3.12
CA THR A 135 -12.30 -7.31 3.25
C THR A 135 -12.08 -8.78 3.58
N VAL A 136 -13.07 -9.41 4.21
CA VAL A 136 -13.00 -10.83 4.59
C VAL A 136 -14.22 -11.56 4.02
N PRO A 137 -14.21 -11.92 2.72
CA PRO A 137 -15.27 -12.68 2.10
C PRO A 137 -15.25 -14.15 2.51
N ALA A 138 -16.38 -14.83 2.27
CA ALA A 138 -16.42 -16.29 2.29
C ALA A 138 -15.61 -16.86 1.12
N VAL A 139 -14.83 -17.89 1.38
CA VAL A 139 -13.97 -18.58 0.41
C VAL A 139 -14.26 -20.08 0.43
N ALA A 140 -14.20 -20.69 -0.74
CA ALA A 140 -14.22 -22.13 -0.92
C ALA A 140 -13.51 -22.43 -2.24
N ASP A 141 -12.72 -23.49 -2.27
CA ASP A 141 -11.89 -23.82 -3.43
C ASP A 141 -11.55 -25.31 -3.45
N ALA A 142 -11.31 -25.84 -4.65
CA ALA A 142 -10.75 -27.16 -4.85
C ALA A 142 -9.56 -27.01 -5.80
N GLY A 143 -8.36 -27.07 -5.22
CA GLY A 143 -7.12 -26.76 -5.91
C GLY A 143 -6.14 -27.92 -5.96
N THR A 144 -4.99 -27.67 -6.58
CA THR A 144 -3.88 -28.61 -6.65
C THR A 144 -2.59 -27.98 -6.17
N TRP A 145 -1.80 -28.76 -5.45
CA TRP A 145 -0.50 -28.38 -4.95
C TRP A 145 0.57 -29.36 -5.44
N VAL A 146 1.80 -28.89 -5.47
CA VAL A 146 2.99 -29.67 -5.81
C VAL A 146 4.03 -29.49 -4.72
N GLY A 147 4.79 -30.55 -4.46
CA GLY A 147 5.88 -30.53 -3.51
C GLY A 147 7.17 -31.02 -4.15
N THR A 148 8.29 -30.56 -3.62
CA THR A 148 9.63 -31.05 -3.95
C THR A 148 10.21 -31.84 -2.78
N PRO A 149 11.31 -32.59 -2.96
CA PRO A 149 12.03 -33.17 -1.82
C PRO A 149 12.48 -32.10 -0.83
N GLY A 150 12.38 -32.43 0.46
CA GLY A 150 12.77 -31.59 1.58
C GLY A 150 13.80 -32.23 2.49
N PHE A 151 13.99 -31.65 3.68
CA PHE A 151 14.92 -32.13 4.70
C PHE A 151 14.27 -32.16 6.09
N THR A 152 14.74 -33.11 6.91
CA THR A 152 14.45 -33.13 8.35
C THR A 152 15.35 -32.13 9.05
N HIS A 153 14.79 -31.33 9.95
CA HIS A 153 15.57 -30.33 10.69
C HIS A 153 16.62 -30.99 11.58
N PRO A 154 17.88 -30.52 11.56
CA PRO A 154 18.95 -31.11 12.38
C PRO A 154 18.71 -30.94 13.88
N ASP A 155 18.02 -29.86 14.26
CA ASP A 155 17.74 -29.49 15.66
C ASP A 155 16.36 -29.97 16.13
N ASN A 156 15.50 -30.42 15.21
CA ASN A 156 14.18 -30.99 15.51
C ASN A 156 13.90 -32.16 14.57
N ALA A 157 14.14 -33.39 15.05
CA ALA A 157 13.92 -34.61 14.27
C ALA A 157 12.45 -34.89 13.95
N ASN A 158 11.51 -34.15 14.55
CA ASN A 158 10.08 -34.25 14.28
C ASN A 158 9.59 -33.20 13.27
N ALA A 159 10.47 -32.34 12.76
CA ALA A 159 10.11 -31.30 11.78
C ALA A 159 10.69 -31.64 10.41
N TYR A 160 9.88 -31.46 9.38
CA TYR A 160 10.27 -31.63 7.98
C TYR A 160 9.88 -30.40 7.16
N THR A 161 10.82 -29.84 6.40
CA THR A 161 10.56 -28.72 5.50
C THR A 161 10.79 -29.15 4.07
N MET A 162 9.84 -28.81 3.19
CA MET A 162 9.92 -29.06 1.75
C MET A 162 9.43 -27.85 0.95
N GLY A 163 9.87 -27.74 -0.30
CA GLY A 163 9.28 -26.78 -1.22
C GLY A 163 7.83 -27.16 -1.47
N TRP A 164 6.96 -26.15 -1.51
CA TRP A 164 5.51 -26.34 -1.67
C TRP A 164 4.97 -25.23 -2.57
N GLY A 165 4.09 -25.61 -3.50
CA GLY A 165 3.57 -24.71 -4.51
C GLY A 165 2.11 -24.98 -4.83
N ILE A 166 1.34 -23.93 -5.09
CA ILE A 166 -0.04 -24.03 -5.58
C ILE A 166 0.01 -23.94 -7.11
N SER A 167 -0.53 -24.95 -7.77
CA SER A 167 -0.61 -25.03 -9.24
C SER A 167 -2.00 -24.70 -9.80
N LEU A 168 -3.02 -24.80 -8.96
CA LEU A 168 -4.39 -24.40 -9.28
C LEU A 168 -5.09 -23.94 -8.02
N SER A 169 -5.62 -22.72 -8.04
CA SER A 169 -6.50 -22.16 -7.02
C SER A 169 -7.26 -20.97 -7.62
N SER A 170 -8.50 -20.76 -7.17
CA SER A 170 -9.24 -19.52 -7.44
C SER A 170 -9.22 -18.54 -6.27
N VAL A 171 -8.63 -18.92 -5.14
CA VAL A 171 -8.55 -18.10 -3.92
C VAL A 171 -7.13 -17.57 -3.69
N PHE A 172 -6.12 -18.42 -3.85
CA PHE A 172 -4.73 -18.09 -3.64
C PHE A 172 -3.96 -17.95 -4.97
N PRO A 173 -2.88 -17.14 -5.00
CA PRO A 173 -1.96 -17.12 -6.12
C PRO A 173 -1.38 -18.49 -6.41
N GLN A 174 -0.98 -18.69 -7.66
CA GLN A 174 -0.10 -19.79 -8.02
C GLN A 174 1.36 -19.42 -7.71
N PHE A 175 2.11 -20.40 -7.21
CA PHE A 175 3.54 -20.26 -6.93
C PHE A 175 4.20 -21.63 -6.98
N ASN A 176 5.51 -21.65 -7.21
CA ASN A 176 6.26 -22.87 -7.46
C ASN A 176 6.82 -23.47 -6.17
N ALA A 177 7.00 -24.79 -6.18
CA ALA A 177 7.75 -25.49 -5.14
C ALA A 177 9.26 -25.48 -5.52
N PRO A 178 10.13 -24.76 -4.79
CA PRO A 178 11.57 -24.74 -5.06
C PRO A 178 12.26 -26.02 -4.59
N ASP A 179 13.43 -26.34 -5.13
CA ASP A 179 14.32 -27.37 -4.55
C ASP A 179 15.09 -26.77 -3.36
N LEU A 180 14.62 -27.04 -2.14
CA LEU A 180 15.25 -26.53 -0.92
C LEU A 180 16.54 -27.27 -0.53
N VAL A 181 16.82 -28.42 -1.14
CA VAL A 181 18.01 -29.24 -0.81
C VAL A 181 19.17 -28.90 -1.74
N GLY A 182 18.88 -28.70 -3.02
CA GLY A 182 19.87 -28.39 -4.05
C GLY A 182 19.93 -26.92 -4.47
N GLY A 183 18.86 -26.15 -4.25
CA GLY A 183 18.75 -24.75 -4.66
C GLY A 183 19.20 -23.75 -3.60
N THR A 184 19.44 -22.52 -4.04
CA THR A 184 19.87 -21.38 -3.20
C THR A 184 18.91 -20.20 -3.38
N TYR A 185 18.37 -19.68 -2.27
CA TYR A 185 17.53 -18.47 -2.26
C TYR A 185 18.29 -17.25 -2.83
N GLY A 186 17.61 -16.47 -3.66
CA GLY A 186 18.16 -15.33 -4.40
C GLY A 186 19.02 -15.70 -5.62
N VAL A 187 19.15 -17.01 -5.93
CA VAL A 187 19.83 -17.50 -7.14
C VAL A 187 18.88 -18.39 -7.95
N ASP A 188 18.34 -19.43 -7.32
CA ASP A 188 17.47 -20.41 -7.97
C ASP A 188 15.98 -20.14 -7.74
N TYR A 189 15.64 -19.47 -6.62
CA TYR A 189 14.27 -19.08 -6.26
C TYR A 189 14.27 -17.82 -5.39
N GLY A 190 13.15 -17.09 -5.37
CA GLY A 190 13.00 -15.79 -4.69
C GLY A 190 13.04 -14.60 -5.64
N VAL A 191 12.79 -13.40 -5.09
CA VAL A 191 12.72 -12.14 -5.84
C VAL A 191 13.95 -11.94 -6.74
N GLY A 192 13.73 -11.60 -8.01
CA GLY A 192 14.79 -11.37 -9.00
C GLY A 192 15.40 -12.64 -9.62
N THR A 193 14.82 -13.82 -9.37
CA THR A 193 15.22 -15.09 -10.00
C THR A 193 14.21 -15.54 -11.05
N ASP A 194 14.48 -16.62 -11.79
CA ASP A 194 13.50 -17.21 -12.72
C ASP A 194 12.27 -17.81 -11.98
N MET A 195 12.34 -17.99 -10.65
CA MET A 195 11.28 -18.49 -9.78
C MET A 195 10.97 -17.48 -8.67
N GLU A 196 10.44 -16.32 -9.06
CA GLU A 196 10.06 -15.26 -8.09
C GLU A 196 8.86 -15.67 -7.23
N ASN A 197 7.88 -16.35 -7.82
CA ASN A 197 6.72 -16.86 -7.08
C ASN A 197 7.07 -18.25 -6.53
N TRP A 198 7.26 -18.36 -5.22
CA TRP A 198 7.68 -19.59 -4.56
C TRP A 198 7.06 -19.77 -3.19
N GLY A 199 7.07 -21.00 -2.69
CA GLY A 199 6.64 -21.30 -1.33
C GLY A 199 7.32 -22.52 -0.72
N MET A 200 7.12 -22.69 0.58
CA MET A 200 7.58 -23.83 1.35
C MET A 200 6.57 -24.17 2.44
N VAL A 201 6.64 -25.40 2.89
CA VAL A 201 5.88 -25.87 4.04
C VAL A 201 6.81 -26.55 5.02
N THR A 202 6.61 -26.24 6.31
CA THR A 202 7.19 -26.96 7.43
C THR A 202 6.08 -27.72 8.14
N ILE A 203 6.30 -29.00 8.36
CA ILE A 203 5.35 -29.90 9.00
C ILE A 203 6.01 -30.44 10.25
N ASP A 204 5.34 -30.27 11.39
CA ASP A 204 5.70 -30.95 12.63
C ASP A 204 4.94 -32.26 12.75
N TYR A 205 5.59 -33.24 13.36
CA TYR A 205 5.06 -34.59 13.54
C TYR A 205 5.13 -35.03 15.00
N THR A 206 4.33 -36.04 15.34
CA THR A 206 4.37 -36.65 16.67
C THR A 206 5.70 -37.32 17.02
N ASP A 207 6.44 -37.76 15.99
CA ASP A 207 7.71 -38.49 16.10
C ASP A 207 8.54 -38.37 14.81
N ALA A 208 9.78 -38.85 14.89
CA ALA A 208 10.76 -38.82 13.79
C ALA A 208 10.47 -39.81 12.65
N ASP A 209 9.44 -40.65 12.77
CA ASP A 209 8.97 -41.50 11.67
C ASP A 209 8.01 -40.73 10.74
N HIS A 210 7.60 -39.50 11.13
CA HIS A 210 6.82 -38.55 10.32
C HIS A 210 5.52 -39.14 9.74
N GLY A 211 4.90 -40.05 10.47
CA GLY A 211 3.66 -40.71 10.05
C GLY A 211 2.37 -39.99 10.45
N THR A 212 2.43 -39.08 11.44
CA THR A 212 1.26 -38.34 11.93
C THR A 212 1.61 -36.87 12.10
N PRO A 213 1.09 -35.97 11.25
CA PRO A 213 1.38 -34.55 11.33
C PRO A 213 0.60 -33.90 12.50
N THR A 214 1.16 -32.87 13.11
CA THR A 214 0.55 -32.13 14.24
C THR A 214 0.31 -30.68 13.91
N ASP A 215 1.29 -30.02 13.29
CA ASP A 215 1.26 -28.60 12.98
C ASP A 215 1.83 -28.37 11.58
N LEU A 216 1.39 -27.28 10.96
CA LEU A 216 1.74 -26.95 9.59
C LEU A 216 1.95 -25.44 9.48
N GLU A 217 3.12 -25.07 8.97
CA GLU A 217 3.50 -23.68 8.70
C GLU A 217 3.80 -23.55 7.21
N ILE A 218 3.02 -22.70 6.53
CA ILE A 218 3.22 -22.40 5.11
C ILE A 218 3.78 -20.99 4.99
N TYR A 219 4.83 -20.85 4.18
CA TYR A 219 5.34 -19.57 3.72
C TYR A 219 5.27 -19.54 2.20
N TRP A 220 4.80 -18.43 1.65
CA TRP A 220 4.85 -18.19 0.21
C TRP A 220 5.00 -16.70 -0.08
N GLU A 221 5.56 -16.41 -1.24
CA GLU A 221 5.68 -15.08 -1.82
C GLU A 221 5.19 -15.17 -3.26
N ALA A 222 4.34 -14.24 -3.68
CA ALA A 222 3.89 -14.13 -5.06
C ALA A 222 3.79 -12.66 -5.48
N HIS A 223 4.14 -12.43 -6.74
CA HIS A 223 4.04 -11.16 -7.44
C HIS A 223 2.92 -11.23 -8.46
N ASP A 224 2.29 -10.09 -8.76
CA ASP A 224 1.37 -9.99 -9.89
C ASP A 224 2.07 -10.46 -11.18
N GLY A 225 1.33 -11.17 -12.02
CA GLY A 225 1.84 -11.72 -13.27
C GLY A 225 1.11 -12.97 -13.73
N GLU A 226 1.29 -13.31 -15.01
CA GLU A 226 0.71 -14.54 -15.58
C GLU A 226 1.15 -15.81 -14.83
N ALA A 227 2.35 -15.81 -14.26
CA ALA A 227 2.89 -16.93 -13.52
C ALA A 227 2.19 -17.19 -12.17
N SER A 228 1.63 -16.16 -11.54
CA SER A 228 0.86 -16.28 -10.30
C SER A 228 -0.64 -16.30 -10.53
N GLY A 229 -1.09 -15.98 -11.74
CA GLY A 229 -2.49 -15.77 -12.09
C GLY A 229 -3.11 -14.57 -11.37
N LEU A 230 -2.30 -13.66 -10.83
CA LEU A 230 -2.74 -12.44 -10.15
C LEU A 230 -2.46 -11.20 -10.99
N GLY A 231 -3.35 -10.21 -10.86
CA GLY A 231 -3.10 -8.84 -11.29
C GLY A 231 -2.78 -8.66 -12.78
N VAL A 232 -3.22 -9.59 -13.65
CA VAL A 232 -3.08 -9.49 -15.11
C VAL A 232 -4.41 -9.65 -15.83
N ASP A 233 -4.55 -8.95 -16.95
CA ASP A 233 -5.69 -9.07 -17.85
C ASP A 233 -5.54 -10.23 -18.86
N TYR A 234 -6.50 -10.37 -19.78
CA TYR A 234 -6.48 -11.43 -20.80
C TYR A 234 -5.34 -11.31 -21.83
N ALA A 235 -4.67 -10.16 -21.90
CA ALA A 235 -3.50 -9.93 -22.75
C ALA A 235 -2.19 -10.17 -22.00
N GLY A 236 -2.24 -10.47 -20.70
CA GLY A 236 -1.06 -10.65 -19.85
C GLY A 236 -0.49 -9.33 -19.32
N GLU A 237 -1.20 -8.22 -19.51
CA GLU A 237 -0.78 -6.90 -19.03
C GLU A 237 -1.25 -6.72 -17.58
N PHE A 238 -0.44 -6.09 -16.74
CA PHE A 238 -0.84 -5.82 -15.37
C PHE A 238 -2.08 -4.94 -15.32
N ASN A 239 -3.03 -5.31 -14.46
CA ASN A 239 -4.32 -4.64 -14.34
C ASN A 239 -4.76 -4.37 -12.90
N GLY A 240 -3.88 -4.64 -11.92
CA GLY A 240 -4.10 -4.22 -10.54
C GLY A 240 -4.25 -2.71 -10.44
N VAL A 241 -5.24 -2.26 -9.66
CA VAL A 241 -5.49 -0.85 -9.35
C VAL A 241 -5.55 -0.66 -7.83
N MET A 242 -4.70 0.24 -7.33
CA MET A 242 -4.71 0.67 -5.95
C MET A 242 -5.30 2.07 -5.83
N GLY A 243 -6.20 2.23 -4.89
CA GLY A 243 -6.72 3.52 -4.47
C GLY A 243 -6.13 3.95 -3.14
N VAL A 244 -5.63 5.19 -3.06
CA VAL A 244 -5.05 5.78 -1.85
C VAL A 244 -6.02 6.82 -1.28
N PRO A 245 -6.81 6.48 -0.24
CA PRO A 245 -7.86 7.38 0.27
C PRO A 245 -7.37 8.44 1.26
N VAL A 246 -6.13 8.34 1.70
CA VAL A 246 -5.53 9.17 2.74
C VAL A 246 -4.12 9.58 2.33
N SER A 247 -3.70 10.77 2.73
CA SER A 247 -2.34 11.27 2.56
C SER A 247 -1.68 11.41 3.93
N PRO A 248 -0.33 11.34 4.01
CA PRO A 248 0.39 11.81 5.19
C PRO A 248 0.03 13.26 5.54
N ALA A 249 -0.14 13.50 6.82
CA ALA A 249 -0.44 14.77 7.43
C ALA A 249 0.18 14.83 8.84
N ASP A 250 0.17 15.99 9.47
CA ASP A 250 0.56 16.10 10.88
C ASP A 250 -0.38 17.00 11.69
N THR A 251 -0.41 16.80 13.01
CA THR A 251 -1.26 17.54 13.95
C THR A 251 -0.50 18.53 14.82
N VAL A 252 0.80 18.72 14.58
CA VAL A 252 1.70 19.45 15.49
C VAL A 252 2.27 20.72 14.88
N THR A 253 2.45 20.77 13.56
CA THR A 253 3.09 21.90 12.87
C THR A 253 2.34 23.20 13.13
N ILE A 254 1.02 23.22 12.98
CA ILE A 254 0.24 24.46 13.17
C ILE A 254 0.28 24.92 14.62
N SER A 255 0.12 24.00 15.59
CA SER A 255 0.21 24.33 17.02
C SER A 255 1.60 24.83 17.40
N ASN A 256 2.67 24.19 16.91
CA ASN A 256 4.03 24.62 17.17
C ASN A 256 4.33 25.98 16.53
N MET A 257 3.71 26.29 15.39
CA MET A 257 3.83 27.61 14.77
C MET A 257 3.07 28.70 15.55
N ASP A 258 1.91 28.38 16.15
CA ASP A 258 1.23 29.30 17.08
C ASP A 258 2.14 29.66 18.27
N ASP A 259 2.76 28.66 18.90
CA ASP A 259 3.72 28.85 19.98
C ASP A 259 4.95 29.64 19.52
N TYR A 260 5.53 29.30 18.36
CA TYR A 260 6.67 30.02 17.79
C TYR A 260 6.35 31.51 17.61
N LEU A 261 5.21 31.80 16.99
CA LEU A 261 4.74 33.16 16.77
C LEU A 261 4.53 33.89 18.11
N TYR A 262 3.95 33.23 19.13
CA TYR A 262 3.76 33.83 20.44
C TYR A 262 5.08 34.26 21.09
N TYR A 263 6.12 33.42 21.04
CA TYR A 263 7.41 33.68 21.70
C TYR A 263 8.37 34.56 20.91
N TYR A 264 8.37 34.46 19.57
CA TYR A 264 9.40 35.07 18.72
C TYR A 264 8.88 36.17 17.81
N GLU A 265 7.61 36.11 17.38
CA GLU A 265 7.00 37.05 16.42
C GLU A 265 5.64 37.57 16.94
N ASN A 266 5.64 38.08 18.18
CA ASN A 266 4.41 38.39 18.91
C ASN A 266 3.53 39.44 18.22
N ASP A 267 4.13 40.41 17.53
CA ASP A 267 3.38 41.41 16.75
C ASP A 267 2.59 40.75 15.59
N LEU A 268 3.19 39.74 14.93
CA LEU A 268 2.53 38.96 13.89
C LEU A 268 1.47 38.03 14.50
N TRP A 269 1.79 37.40 15.63
CA TRP A 269 0.86 36.56 16.40
C TRP A 269 -0.43 37.30 16.74
N GLU A 270 -0.36 38.55 17.23
CA GLU A 270 -1.55 39.36 17.54
C GLU A 270 -2.35 39.77 16.29
N SER A 271 -1.72 39.79 15.12
CA SER A 271 -2.35 40.19 13.86
C SER A 271 -3.08 39.05 13.14
N LEU A 272 -2.71 37.80 13.44
CA LEU A 272 -3.30 36.62 12.82
C LEU A 272 -4.58 36.21 13.56
N GLY A 273 -5.60 35.81 12.81
CA GLY A 273 -6.91 35.48 13.38
C GLY A 273 -7.06 34.04 13.88
N TRP A 274 -6.05 33.20 13.66
CA TRP A 274 -6.07 31.77 14.00
C TRP A 274 -5.20 31.43 15.22
N THR A 275 -4.38 32.38 15.66
CA THR A 275 -3.44 32.28 16.78
C THR A 275 -4.14 32.60 18.11
N GLY A 276 -3.69 31.98 19.20
CA GLY A 276 -4.16 32.29 20.54
C GLY A 276 -5.59 31.86 20.87
N ASP A 277 -6.14 30.90 20.12
CA ASP A 277 -7.39 30.24 20.46
C ASP A 277 -7.23 29.43 21.76
N GLU A 278 -8.13 29.59 22.71
CA GLU A 278 -8.08 28.89 24.02
C GLU A 278 -8.20 27.37 23.86
N ASP A 279 -8.87 26.91 22.79
CA ASP A 279 -9.04 25.49 22.47
C ASP A 279 -7.93 24.93 21.56
N GLY A 280 -7.05 25.79 21.03
CA GLY A 280 -5.97 25.43 20.10
C GLY A 280 -6.44 25.01 18.71
N PHE A 281 -5.70 25.42 17.67
CA PHE A 281 -5.99 25.00 16.29
C PHE A 281 -5.55 23.54 16.06
N SER A 282 -6.50 22.60 16.13
CA SER A 282 -6.23 21.15 16.21
C SER A 282 -6.47 20.37 14.91
N PHE A 283 -6.42 21.04 13.75
CA PHE A 283 -6.66 20.40 12.46
C PHE A 283 -5.37 19.86 11.83
N PRO A 284 -5.42 18.72 11.12
CA PRO A 284 -4.24 18.18 10.46
C PRO A 284 -3.77 19.09 9.32
N MET A 285 -2.46 19.29 9.23
CA MET A 285 -1.78 19.88 8.09
C MET A 285 -1.45 18.80 7.07
N LEU A 286 -2.00 18.89 5.86
CA LEU A 286 -1.71 17.97 4.77
C LEU A 286 -0.26 18.15 4.29
N SER A 287 0.42 17.04 3.97
CA SER A 287 1.84 17.01 3.62
C SER A 287 2.78 17.49 4.74
N GLY A 288 2.30 17.46 5.98
CA GLY A 288 3.08 17.80 7.15
C GLY A 288 4.02 16.68 7.60
N SER A 289 5.21 17.05 8.07
CA SER A 289 6.27 16.10 8.47
C SER A 289 6.20 15.66 9.93
N GLY A 290 5.35 16.29 10.75
CA GLY A 290 5.31 16.07 12.20
C GLY A 290 6.52 16.65 12.93
N HIS A 291 6.73 16.20 14.17
CA HIS A 291 7.82 16.68 15.00
C HIS A 291 9.18 16.21 14.46
N PRO A 292 10.21 17.08 14.35
CA PRO A 292 11.56 16.62 14.06
C PRO A 292 12.01 15.57 15.07
N ILE A 293 12.47 14.41 14.59
CA ILE A 293 12.88 13.29 15.44
C ILE A 293 14.18 13.64 16.18
N ASP A 294 14.13 13.68 17.50
CA ASP A 294 15.28 13.72 18.39
C ASP A 294 15.40 12.39 19.15
N PRO A 295 16.41 11.56 18.86
CA PRO A 295 16.61 10.28 19.55
C PRO A 295 16.81 10.39 21.08
N THR A 296 17.04 11.59 21.60
CA THR A 296 17.22 11.86 23.03
C THR A 296 15.95 12.33 23.73
N ASP A 297 14.90 12.64 22.96
CA ASP A 297 13.60 13.07 23.46
C ASP A 297 12.48 12.14 22.94
N PRO A 298 11.95 11.24 23.79
CA PRO A 298 10.94 10.26 23.39
C PRO A 298 9.60 10.88 23.02
N ASP A 299 9.36 12.17 23.28
CA ASP A 299 8.13 12.86 22.91
C ASP A 299 8.12 13.29 21.42
N THR A 300 9.26 13.16 20.73
CA THR A 300 9.43 13.60 19.34
C THR A 300 9.21 12.50 18.30
N TYR A 301 9.04 11.25 18.74
CA TYR A 301 8.83 10.11 17.86
C TYR A 301 7.88 9.08 18.47
N GLU A 302 7.21 8.34 17.60
CA GLU A 302 6.41 7.17 17.95
C GLU A 302 7.10 5.91 17.40
N ILE A 303 7.02 4.81 18.15
CA ILE A 303 7.49 3.51 17.70
C ILE A 303 6.26 2.65 17.46
N ASN A 304 6.08 2.18 16.23
CA ASN A 304 5.02 1.24 15.91
C ASN A 304 5.27 -0.06 16.71
N PRO A 305 4.36 -0.47 17.61
CA PRO A 305 4.57 -1.64 18.47
C PRO A 305 4.58 -2.96 17.70
N ILE A 306 4.12 -2.97 16.44
CA ILE A 306 4.06 -4.13 15.56
C ILE A 306 5.30 -4.21 14.67
N THR A 307 5.64 -3.15 13.94
CA THR A 307 6.75 -3.17 12.97
C THR A 307 8.09 -2.74 13.58
N GLY A 308 8.06 -2.01 14.69
CA GLY A 308 9.26 -1.40 15.28
C GLY A 308 9.72 -0.14 14.54
N ASP A 309 8.97 0.35 13.55
CA ASP A 309 9.30 1.56 12.80
C ASP A 309 9.20 2.79 13.68
N THR A 310 10.15 3.71 13.49
CA THR A 310 10.17 5.01 14.18
C THR A 310 9.60 6.07 13.24
N THR A 311 8.51 6.71 13.64
CA THR A 311 7.88 7.82 12.92
C THR A 311 7.94 9.09 13.77
N ALA A 312 7.91 10.26 13.12
CA ALA A 312 7.79 11.53 13.83
C ALA A 312 6.50 11.58 14.66
N ALA A 313 6.57 12.15 15.86
CA ALA A 313 5.37 12.33 16.67
C ALA A 313 4.38 13.30 15.97
N GLY A 314 3.09 13.01 16.12
CA GLY A 314 2.02 13.83 15.54
C GLY A 314 1.77 13.61 14.06
N THR A 315 2.42 12.64 13.40
CA THR A 315 2.07 12.24 12.04
C THR A 315 0.79 11.40 12.03
N VAL A 316 -0.12 11.71 11.12
CA VAL A 316 -1.39 10.99 10.94
C VAL A 316 -1.67 10.78 9.47
N THR A 317 -2.45 9.75 9.14
CA THR A 317 -3.09 9.64 7.82
C THR A 317 -4.40 10.42 7.83
N ALA A 318 -4.55 11.37 6.91
CA ALA A 318 -5.74 12.20 6.82
C ALA A 318 -6.31 12.22 5.40
N ASN A 319 -7.65 12.28 5.30
CA ASN A 319 -8.40 12.48 4.06
C ASN A 319 -8.99 13.90 3.95
N TRP A 320 -8.69 14.77 4.93
CA TRP A 320 -9.03 16.19 4.94
C TRP A 320 -8.03 16.91 5.86
N GLY A 321 -7.85 18.21 5.64
CA GLY A 321 -6.93 19.01 6.43
C GLY A 321 -6.65 20.35 5.78
N TYR A 322 -5.70 21.09 6.33
CA TYR A 322 -5.27 22.37 5.79
C TYR A 322 -3.96 22.24 5.03
N VAL A 323 -3.83 23.02 3.97
CA VAL A 323 -2.55 23.38 3.40
C VAL A 323 -2.08 24.63 4.10
N PHE A 324 -0.94 24.54 4.77
CA PHE A 324 -0.33 25.62 5.53
C PHE A 324 1.12 25.75 5.09
N ASP A 325 1.56 26.99 4.85
CA ASP A 325 2.87 27.30 4.31
C ASP A 325 3.48 28.50 5.06
N PRO A 326 4.17 28.25 6.19
CA PRO A 326 4.77 29.29 7.01
C PRO A 326 6.21 29.65 6.57
N MET A 327 6.76 28.97 5.55
CA MET A 327 8.15 29.10 5.15
C MET A 327 8.25 29.26 3.64
N GLY A 328 8.65 30.45 3.19
CA GLY A 328 8.72 30.74 1.78
C GLY A 328 10.03 30.27 1.15
N SER A 329 10.44 30.98 0.09
CA SER A 329 11.56 30.57 -0.76
C SER A 329 12.94 30.80 -0.15
N ASP A 330 13.00 31.60 0.92
CA ASP A 330 14.23 31.97 1.61
C ASP A 330 14.54 31.07 2.83
N ASP A 331 13.77 29.99 3.02
CA ASP A 331 13.84 29.06 4.15
C ASP A 331 13.66 29.75 5.53
N ALA A 332 13.17 30.99 5.56
CA ALA A 332 12.85 31.71 6.77
C ALA A 332 11.36 31.61 7.06
N LEU A 333 11.02 31.45 8.35
CA LEU A 333 9.64 31.41 8.78
C LEU A 333 9.06 32.83 8.82
N PHE A 334 7.88 33.01 8.24
CA PHE A 334 7.09 34.23 8.30
C PHE A 334 7.86 35.48 7.82
N SER A 335 8.68 35.32 6.79
CA SER A 335 9.55 36.36 6.25
C SER A 335 8.78 37.39 5.40
N GLY A 336 7.57 37.04 4.99
CA GLY A 336 6.69 37.82 4.12
C GLY A 336 6.84 37.51 2.63
N ASP A 337 7.70 36.56 2.25
CA ASP A 337 7.80 36.03 0.89
C ASP A 337 6.86 34.83 0.64
N GLU A 338 6.13 34.38 1.68
CA GLU A 338 5.19 33.27 1.59
C GLU A 338 3.97 33.67 0.75
N PRO A 339 3.62 32.90 -0.31
CA PRO A 339 2.46 33.17 -1.15
C PRO A 339 1.15 33.22 -0.38
N LEU A 340 1.05 32.45 0.71
CA LEU A 340 -0.15 32.34 1.54
C LEU A 340 -0.20 33.36 2.68
N SER A 341 0.82 34.21 2.84
CA SER A 341 0.86 35.23 3.91
C SER A 341 -0.40 36.13 3.95
N PRO A 342 -1.02 36.57 2.82
CA PRO A 342 -2.21 37.42 2.87
C PRO A 342 -3.45 36.70 3.41
N THR A 343 -3.45 35.37 3.42
CA THR A 343 -4.54 34.53 3.92
C THR A 343 -4.19 33.82 5.22
N GLY A 344 -3.25 34.39 5.97
CA GLY A 344 -2.83 33.87 7.27
C GLY A 344 -2.01 32.58 7.15
N TYR A 345 -1.28 32.42 6.04
CA TYR A 345 -0.43 31.26 5.71
C TYR A 345 -1.19 29.98 5.38
N PHE A 346 -2.52 30.06 5.24
CA PHE A 346 -3.37 28.94 4.83
C PHE A 346 -3.84 29.08 3.39
N PHE A 347 -3.97 27.95 2.69
CA PHE A 347 -4.68 27.93 1.43
C PHE A 347 -6.17 28.11 1.68
N THR A 348 -6.77 29.12 1.05
CA THR A 348 -8.18 29.48 1.26
C THR A 348 -8.89 29.74 -0.07
N TYR A 349 -10.22 29.81 -0.02
CA TYR A 349 -11.01 30.26 -1.17
C TYR A 349 -10.57 31.64 -1.68
N ASN A 350 -10.25 32.57 -0.79
CA ASN A 350 -9.84 33.92 -1.16
C ASN A 350 -8.51 33.92 -1.93
N PHE A 351 -7.57 33.06 -1.55
CA PHE A 351 -6.33 32.89 -2.30
C PHE A 351 -6.62 32.36 -3.71
N LEU A 352 -7.47 31.34 -3.83
CA LEU A 352 -7.83 30.76 -5.12
C LEU A 352 -8.56 31.75 -6.03
N GLU A 353 -9.53 32.49 -5.50
CA GLU A 353 -10.30 33.49 -6.26
C GLU A 353 -9.40 34.64 -6.72
N ALA A 354 -8.47 35.09 -5.88
CA ALA A 354 -7.43 36.05 -6.25
C ALA A 354 -6.53 35.53 -7.39
N GLU A 355 -6.04 34.29 -7.27
CA GLU A 355 -5.17 33.66 -8.29
C GLU A 355 -5.86 33.54 -9.64
N VAL A 356 -7.09 33.02 -9.65
CA VAL A 356 -7.90 32.84 -10.86
C VAL A 356 -8.15 34.19 -11.54
N MET A 357 -8.60 35.19 -10.78
CA MET A 357 -8.87 36.52 -11.32
C MET A 357 -7.59 37.16 -11.89
N PHE A 358 -6.49 37.10 -11.13
CA PHE A 358 -5.21 37.64 -11.56
C PHE A 358 -4.78 37.02 -12.88
N ARG A 359 -4.78 35.69 -12.97
CA ARG A 359 -4.35 34.94 -14.15
C ARG A 359 -5.22 35.23 -15.37
N GLU A 360 -6.54 35.23 -15.20
CA GLU A 360 -7.49 35.51 -16.29
C GLU A 360 -7.27 36.91 -16.89
N VAL A 361 -7.21 37.93 -16.04
CA VAL A 361 -7.01 39.32 -16.47
C VAL A 361 -5.61 39.51 -17.06
N PHE A 362 -4.59 38.95 -16.43
CA PHE A 362 -3.21 39.03 -16.91
C PHE A 362 -3.08 38.45 -18.33
N HIS A 363 -3.59 37.25 -18.58
CA HIS A 363 -3.54 36.64 -19.90
C HIS A 363 -4.42 37.34 -20.93
N ALA A 364 -5.61 37.80 -20.53
CA ALA A 364 -6.50 38.57 -21.40
C ALA A 364 -5.84 39.88 -21.86
N HIS A 365 -5.16 40.59 -20.95
CA HIS A 365 -4.41 41.79 -21.28
C HIS A 365 -3.22 41.49 -22.19
N LEU A 366 -2.41 40.48 -21.87
CA LEU A 366 -1.25 40.10 -22.71
C LEU A 366 -1.65 39.65 -24.12
N ALA A 367 -2.84 39.05 -24.29
CA ALA A 367 -3.35 38.66 -25.60
C ALA A 367 -3.71 39.86 -26.48
N VAL A 368 -4.08 41.00 -25.88
CA VAL A 368 -4.46 42.23 -26.59
C VAL A 368 -3.28 43.18 -26.73
N ASP A 369 -2.45 43.30 -25.70
CA ASP A 369 -1.26 44.15 -25.65
C ASP A 369 -0.15 43.40 -24.90
N PRO A 370 0.98 43.04 -25.55
CA PRO A 370 2.08 42.30 -24.93
C PRO A 370 2.89 43.13 -23.90
N ASN A 371 2.33 44.22 -23.38
CA ASN A 371 2.91 45.01 -22.30
C ASN A 371 2.73 44.30 -20.96
N LEU A 372 3.82 43.72 -20.45
CA LEU A 372 3.86 43.01 -19.19
C LEU A 372 3.46 43.89 -17.99
N GLU A 373 3.97 45.12 -17.92
CA GLU A 373 3.69 46.04 -16.79
C GLU A 373 2.21 46.42 -16.75
N GLY A 374 1.62 46.70 -17.91
CA GLY A 374 0.19 47.00 -18.04
C GLY A 374 -0.70 45.81 -17.68
N ALA A 375 -0.31 44.59 -18.07
CA ALA A 375 -1.04 43.38 -17.74
C ALA A 375 -0.97 43.05 -16.25
N LEU A 376 0.21 43.20 -15.62
CA LEU A 376 0.38 43.01 -14.17
C LEU A 376 -0.45 44.02 -13.37
N ALA A 377 -0.43 45.29 -13.77
CA ALA A 377 -1.20 46.34 -13.11
C ALA A 377 -2.71 46.08 -13.20
N ALA A 378 -3.22 45.72 -14.39
CA ALA A 378 -4.64 45.42 -14.58
C ALA A 378 -5.10 44.18 -13.79
N ALA A 379 -4.26 43.14 -13.75
CA ALA A 379 -4.53 41.93 -12.98
C ALA A 379 -4.57 42.21 -11.47
N ALA A 380 -3.59 42.95 -10.95
CA ALA A 380 -3.56 43.36 -9.55
C ALA A 380 -4.75 44.26 -9.18
N ASP A 381 -5.11 45.21 -10.05
CA ASP A 381 -6.28 46.09 -9.87
C ASP A 381 -7.58 45.29 -9.80
N SER A 382 -7.73 44.27 -10.64
CA SER A 382 -8.92 43.41 -10.64
C SER A 382 -9.06 42.57 -9.37
N VAL A 383 -7.94 42.10 -8.81
CA VAL A 383 -7.94 41.43 -7.49
C VAL A 383 -8.26 42.43 -6.38
N ALA A 384 -7.67 43.62 -6.42
CA ALA A 384 -7.94 44.67 -5.44
C ALA A 384 -9.43 45.08 -5.43
N PHE A 385 -10.05 45.19 -6.61
CA PHE A 385 -11.48 45.47 -6.71
C PHE A 385 -12.36 44.46 -5.96
N ILE A 386 -11.98 43.17 -5.94
CA ILE A 386 -12.74 42.12 -5.24
C ILE A 386 -12.67 42.29 -3.72
N TYR A 387 -11.49 42.58 -3.16
CA TYR A 387 -11.26 42.49 -1.72
C TYR A 387 -11.25 43.82 -0.99
N VAL A 388 -10.95 44.93 -1.69
CA VAL A 388 -10.79 46.24 -1.07
C VAL A 388 -11.63 47.35 -1.71
N ASP A 389 -12.49 47.03 -2.69
CA ASP A 389 -13.32 48.00 -3.43
C ASP A 389 -12.50 49.21 -3.94
N ALA A 390 -11.22 48.99 -4.29
CA ALA A 390 -10.26 50.04 -4.65
C ALA A 390 -10.45 50.59 -6.07
#